data_AF-A0A952S125-F1
#
_entry.id   AF-A0A952S125-F1
#
_cell.length_a   1.000
_cell.length_b   1.000
_cell.length_c   1.000
_cell.angle_alpha   90.00
_cell.angle_beta   90.00
_cell.angle_gamma   90.00
#
_symmetry.space_group_name_H-M   'P 1'
#
loop_
_entity.id
_entity.type
_entity.pdbx_description
1 polymer ?
#
loop_
_entity_poly.entity_id
_entity_poly.type
_entity_poly.pdbx_seq_one_letter_code
_entity_poly.pdbx_strand_id
1 'polypeptide(L)'
;MSTVDLNGKTITDSVVKDVLNNMAAYFGATLHVTSGDRTTVPPGGSPTSLHLSGKAADFKIDGLDFGNIYQNLRNLGANQVFVPGHRYEFIWHGIHTSTTGAHLHLGRISTNADGYVKFIMEGITPEGSGTYAVDLQVPLNGNNTVQNSYMPQ
;
A
#
# COMPACT_ATOMS: atom_id res chain seq x y z
N MET A 1 -12.10 -0.78 -17.36
CA MET A 1 -10.66 -0.50 -17.54
C MET A 1 -10.10 -0.20 -16.16
N SER A 2 -9.03 -0.87 -15.73
CA SER A 2 -8.32 -0.54 -14.49
C SER A 2 -7.58 0.78 -14.68
N THR A 3 -7.66 1.69 -13.71
CA THR A 3 -6.99 2.99 -13.77
C THR A 3 -6.57 3.44 -12.38
N VAL A 4 -5.54 4.29 -12.31
CA VAL A 4 -5.17 5.02 -11.09
C VAL A 4 -5.68 6.44 -11.23
N ASP A 5 -6.63 6.81 -10.38
CA ASP A 5 -7.10 8.17 -10.21
C ASP A 5 -6.32 8.85 -9.08
N LEU A 6 -5.52 9.84 -9.45
CA LEU A 6 -4.69 10.59 -8.50
C LEU A 6 -5.48 11.55 -7.62
N ASN A 7 -6.74 11.88 -7.92
CA ASN A 7 -7.55 12.86 -7.16
C ASN A 7 -6.81 14.18 -6.87
N GLY A 8 -6.05 14.68 -7.85
CA GLY A 8 -5.25 15.89 -7.71
C GLY A 8 -4.08 15.78 -6.72
N LYS A 9 -3.72 14.57 -6.27
CA LYS A 9 -2.54 14.32 -5.44
C LYS A 9 -1.30 14.14 -6.31
N THR A 10 -0.15 14.55 -5.77
CA THR A 10 1.16 14.29 -6.37
C THR A 10 1.76 13.05 -5.72
N ILE A 11 2.37 12.17 -6.50
CA ILE A 11 3.26 11.11 -6.02
C ILE A 11 4.55 11.28 -6.80
N THR A 12 5.64 11.64 -6.16
CA THR A 12 6.89 11.89 -6.90
C THR A 12 7.60 10.59 -7.26
N ASP A 13 7.58 9.60 -6.36
CA ASP A 13 8.28 8.33 -6.56
C ASP A 13 7.64 7.48 -7.67
N SER A 14 8.42 7.21 -8.73
CA SER A 14 7.97 6.43 -9.89
C SER A 14 7.69 4.96 -9.53
N VAL A 15 8.46 4.38 -8.61
CA VAL A 15 8.27 2.98 -8.21
C VAL A 15 6.98 2.82 -7.42
N VAL A 16 6.61 3.81 -6.59
CA VAL A 16 5.29 3.82 -5.93
C VAL A 16 4.17 3.89 -6.96
N LYS A 17 4.30 4.76 -7.98
CA LYS A 17 3.33 4.84 -9.09
C LYS A 17 3.18 3.51 -9.82
N ASP A 18 4.29 2.84 -10.13
CA ASP A 18 4.28 1.54 -10.82
C ASP A 18 3.54 0.48 -10.01
N VAL A 19 3.77 0.42 -8.69
CA VAL A 19 3.06 -0.51 -7.81
C VAL A 19 1.56 -0.21 -7.76
N LEU A 20 1.14 1.06 -7.71
CA LEU A 20 -0.28 1.42 -7.75
C LEU A 20 -0.94 1.02 -9.08
N ASN A 21 -0.24 1.22 -10.21
CA ASN A 21 -0.73 0.79 -11.52
C ASN A 21 -0.85 -0.73 -11.60
N ASN A 22 0.15 -1.47 -11.14
CA ASN A 22 0.12 -2.93 -11.08
C ASN A 22 -1.03 -3.42 -10.18
N MET A 23 -1.29 -2.74 -9.07
CA MET A 23 -2.38 -3.07 -8.16
C MET A 23 -3.75 -2.84 -8.81
N ALA A 24 -3.96 -1.70 -9.45
CA ALA A 24 -5.20 -1.42 -10.20
C ALA A 24 -5.43 -2.49 -11.29
N ALA A 25 -4.38 -2.86 -12.02
CA ALA A 25 -4.43 -3.90 -13.04
C ALA A 25 -4.72 -5.29 -12.46
N TYR A 26 -4.04 -5.66 -11.36
CA TYR A 26 -4.19 -6.95 -10.68
C TYR A 26 -5.61 -7.18 -10.15
N PHE A 27 -6.24 -6.13 -9.61
CA PHE A 27 -7.62 -6.18 -9.14
C PHE A 27 -8.67 -5.87 -10.23
N GLY A 28 -8.23 -5.45 -11.42
CA GLY A 28 -9.13 -5.07 -12.52
C GLY A 28 -10.05 -3.88 -12.19
N ALA A 29 -9.66 -3.01 -11.25
CA ALA A 29 -10.51 -1.98 -10.66
C ALA A 29 -9.84 -0.59 -10.69
N THR A 30 -10.62 0.45 -10.38
CA THR A 30 -10.09 1.81 -10.21
C THR A 30 -9.48 1.96 -8.83
N LEU A 31 -8.24 2.42 -8.77
CA LEU A 31 -7.56 2.80 -7.54
C LEU A 31 -7.62 4.31 -7.38
N HIS A 32 -8.15 4.79 -6.25
CA HIS A 32 -8.25 6.21 -5.93
C HIS A 32 -7.22 6.57 -4.86
N VAL A 33 -6.26 7.43 -5.22
CA VAL A 33 -5.31 7.99 -4.27
C VAL A 33 -6.03 8.99 -3.36
N THR A 34 -5.92 8.81 -2.06
CA THR A 34 -6.48 9.70 -1.05
C THR A 34 -5.42 10.61 -0.44
N SER A 35 -4.15 10.17 -0.45
CA SER A 35 -3.00 10.98 -0.07
C SER A 35 -1.74 10.58 -0.85
N GLY A 36 -0.91 11.57 -1.18
CA GLY A 36 0.38 11.38 -1.84
C GLY A 36 1.47 12.12 -1.09
N ASP A 37 2.35 12.82 -1.79
CA ASP A 37 3.41 13.64 -1.19
C ASP A 37 2.83 14.68 -0.20
N ARG A 38 3.51 14.85 0.94
CA ARG A 38 3.13 15.80 1.98
C ARG A 38 4.31 16.71 2.33
N THR A 39 4.02 17.95 2.71
CA THR A 39 5.00 18.91 3.23
C THR A 39 4.88 19.13 4.74
N THR A 40 3.85 18.57 5.37
CA THR A 40 3.56 18.71 6.80
C THR A 40 3.13 17.37 7.41
N VAL A 41 3.35 17.24 8.71
CA VAL A 41 2.91 16.08 9.51
C VAL A 41 1.47 16.33 9.96
N PRO A 42 0.49 15.48 9.60
CA PRO A 42 -0.87 15.62 10.13
C PRO A 42 -0.91 15.24 11.62
N PRO A 43 -1.97 15.64 12.36
CA PRO A 43 -2.19 15.15 13.73
C PRO A 43 -2.14 13.62 13.80
N GLY A 44 -1.42 13.08 14.77
CA GLY A 44 -1.20 11.63 14.92
C GLY A 44 -0.23 11.01 13.91
N GLY A 45 0.29 11.79 12.97
CA GLY A 45 1.29 11.36 11.99
C GLY A 45 2.72 11.31 12.55
N SER A 46 3.59 10.56 11.88
CA SER A 46 5.00 10.45 12.24
C SER A 46 5.87 11.49 11.51
N PRO A 47 6.85 12.14 12.20
CA PRO A 47 7.82 13.03 11.56
C PRO A 47 8.78 12.31 10.61
N THR A 48 8.84 10.97 10.65
CA THR A 48 9.63 10.15 9.72
C THR A 48 8.76 9.48 8.65
N SER A 49 7.53 9.97 8.43
CA SER A 49 6.61 9.40 7.45
C SER A 49 7.18 9.46 6.02
N LEU A 50 7.02 8.37 5.27
CA LEU A 50 7.48 8.29 3.88
C LEU A 50 6.78 9.29 2.95
N HIS A 51 5.58 9.76 3.28
CA HIS A 51 4.89 10.82 2.55
C HIS A 51 5.70 12.12 2.50
N LEU A 52 6.43 12.45 3.57
CA LEU A 52 7.26 13.67 3.65
C LEU A 52 8.49 13.59 2.74
N SER A 53 8.89 12.37 2.39
CA SER A 53 9.99 12.10 1.46
C SER A 53 9.51 11.80 0.03
N GLY A 54 8.21 11.91 -0.23
CA GLY A 54 7.59 11.64 -1.53
C GLY A 54 7.60 10.17 -1.95
N LYS A 55 7.70 9.24 -0.97
CA LYS A 55 7.86 7.79 -1.19
C LYS A 55 6.65 6.96 -0.75
N ALA A 56 5.49 7.58 -0.60
CA ALA A 56 4.29 6.88 -0.16
C ALA A 56 3.00 7.41 -0.75
N ALA A 57 1.98 6.57 -0.71
CA ALA A 57 0.62 6.90 -1.09
C ALA A 57 -0.38 6.18 -0.18
N ASP A 58 -1.45 6.88 0.16
CA ASP A 58 -2.65 6.32 0.78
C ASP A 58 -3.74 6.21 -0.28
N PHE A 59 -4.49 5.13 -0.28
CA PHE A 59 -5.46 4.88 -1.35
C PHE A 59 -6.60 3.94 -0.92
N LYS A 60 -7.58 3.82 -1.83
CA LYS A 60 -8.65 2.82 -1.81
C LYS A 60 -8.86 2.25 -3.22
N ILE A 61 -9.48 1.09 -3.31
CA ILE A 61 -9.84 0.48 -4.60
C ILE A 61 -11.36 0.33 -4.65
N ASP A 62 -11.97 0.74 -5.76
CA ASP A 62 -13.42 0.73 -5.92
C ASP A 62 -14.01 -0.67 -5.75
N GLY A 63 -15.07 -0.75 -4.93
CA GLY A 63 -15.81 -1.98 -4.68
C GLY A 63 -15.08 -3.02 -3.83
N LEU A 64 -13.88 -2.72 -3.31
CA LEU A 64 -13.08 -3.67 -2.54
C LEU A 64 -12.86 -3.18 -1.10
N ASP A 65 -13.04 -4.11 -0.15
CA ASP A 65 -12.74 -3.89 1.27
C ASP A 65 -11.22 -3.88 1.54
N PHE A 66 -10.77 -3.04 2.47
CA PHE A 66 -9.34 -2.91 2.80
C PHE A 66 -8.72 -4.22 3.29
N GLY A 67 -9.43 -4.96 4.13
CA GLY A 67 -8.98 -6.25 4.63
C GLY A 67 -8.86 -7.28 3.50
N ASN A 68 -9.82 -7.31 2.58
CA ASN A 68 -9.76 -8.21 1.43
C ASN A 68 -8.58 -7.89 0.49
N ILE A 69 -8.34 -6.62 0.20
CA ILE A 69 -7.18 -6.18 -0.60
C ILE A 69 -5.88 -6.61 0.10
N TYR A 70 -5.75 -6.29 1.39
CA TYR A 70 -4.58 -6.60 2.19
C TYR A 70 -4.30 -8.11 2.22
N GLN A 71 -5.31 -8.92 2.56
CA GLN A 71 -5.17 -10.37 2.64
C GLN A 71 -4.85 -11.00 1.28
N ASN A 72 -5.46 -10.51 0.19
CA ASN A 72 -5.17 -11.04 -1.14
C ASN A 72 -3.73 -10.75 -1.58
N LEU A 73 -3.25 -9.52 -1.40
CA LEU A 73 -1.86 -9.17 -1.72
C LEU A 73 -0.87 -9.93 -0.84
N ARG A 74 -1.16 -10.04 0.46
CA ARG A 74 -0.35 -10.78 1.44
C ARG A 74 -0.18 -12.24 1.04
N ASN A 75 -1.25 -12.90 0.62
CA ASN A 75 -1.27 -14.34 0.40
C ASN A 75 -0.89 -14.74 -1.04
N LEU A 76 -1.21 -13.91 -2.03
CA LEU A 76 -1.15 -14.30 -3.45
C LEU A 76 -0.50 -13.23 -4.34
N GLY A 77 -0.84 -11.96 -4.12
CA GLY A 77 -0.56 -10.89 -5.09
C GLY A 77 0.82 -10.22 -4.98
N ALA A 78 1.58 -10.44 -3.89
CA ALA A 78 2.78 -9.65 -3.60
C ALA A 78 3.82 -9.65 -4.75
N ASN A 79 4.15 -10.82 -5.31
CA ASN A 79 5.12 -10.95 -6.39
C ASN A 79 4.60 -10.47 -7.76
N GLN A 80 3.31 -10.21 -7.89
CA GLN A 80 2.74 -9.65 -9.11
C GLN A 80 2.68 -8.12 -9.04
N VAL A 81 2.32 -7.59 -7.88
CA VAL A 81 2.04 -6.16 -7.71
C VAL A 81 3.29 -5.35 -7.40
N PHE A 82 4.15 -5.82 -6.51
CA PHE A 82 5.31 -5.06 -6.05
C PHE A 82 6.51 -5.22 -6.98
N VAL A 83 7.30 -4.14 -7.16
CA VAL A 83 8.48 -4.16 -8.03
C VAL A 83 9.68 -4.77 -7.27
N PRO A 84 10.29 -5.86 -7.78
CA PRO A 84 11.48 -6.47 -7.19
C PRO A 84 12.65 -5.50 -7.11
N GLY A 85 13.63 -5.77 -6.24
CA GLY A 85 14.75 -4.86 -6.03
C GLY A 85 14.43 -3.65 -5.13
N HIS A 86 13.27 -3.65 -4.49
CA HIS A 86 12.84 -2.63 -3.55
C HIS A 86 12.22 -3.22 -2.28
N ARG A 87 12.32 -2.48 -1.19
CA ARG A 87 11.71 -2.82 0.11
C ARG A 87 10.53 -1.91 0.36
N TYR A 88 9.40 -2.48 0.77
CA TYR A 88 8.15 -1.76 0.99
C TYR A 88 7.59 -1.98 2.38
N GLU A 89 6.81 -1.02 2.85
CA GLU A 89 5.77 -1.21 3.86
C GLU A 89 4.40 -1.11 3.18
N PHE A 90 3.54 -2.06 3.49
CA PHE A 90 2.14 -2.07 3.07
C PHE A 90 1.28 -2.20 4.31
N ILE A 91 0.61 -1.11 4.68
CA ILE A 91 -0.08 -1.01 5.97
C ILE A 91 -1.58 -0.96 5.72
N TRP A 92 -2.31 -1.79 6.46
CA TRP A 92 -3.74 -1.62 6.63
C TRP A 92 -4.02 -0.88 7.94
N HIS A 93 -4.44 0.38 7.79
CA HIS A 93 -4.99 1.18 8.87
C HIS A 93 -6.47 0.86 9.03
N GLY A 94 -6.83 0.26 10.17
CA GLY A 94 -8.20 -0.05 10.54
C GLY A 94 -8.97 1.16 11.07
N ILE A 95 -10.22 0.94 11.46
CA ILE A 95 -11.13 2.01 11.89
C ILE A 95 -10.69 2.70 13.20
N HIS A 96 -9.86 2.03 14.00
CA HIS A 96 -9.32 2.56 15.26
C HIS A 96 -7.92 3.13 15.10
N THR A 97 -7.48 3.39 13.87
CA THR A 97 -6.16 3.97 13.62
C THR A 97 -5.94 5.27 14.38
N SER A 98 -4.71 5.50 14.86
CA SER A 98 -4.32 6.80 15.42
C SER A 98 -4.15 7.90 14.36
N THR A 99 -4.33 7.55 13.08
CA THR A 99 -4.22 8.45 11.93
C THR A 99 -5.60 8.95 11.47
N THR A 100 -5.70 9.54 10.28
CA THR A 100 -6.90 10.21 9.76
C THR A 100 -7.97 9.25 9.20
N GLY A 101 -8.24 8.15 9.89
CA GLY A 101 -9.27 7.16 9.55
C GLY A 101 -8.76 5.97 8.70
N ALA A 102 -9.59 4.94 8.53
CA ALA A 102 -9.20 3.68 7.88
C ALA A 102 -8.79 3.87 6.41
N HIS A 103 -7.67 3.27 6.01
CA HIS A 103 -7.14 3.30 4.65
C HIS A 103 -6.04 2.24 4.44
N LEU A 104 -5.62 2.09 3.18
CA LEU A 104 -4.40 1.36 2.83
C LEU A 104 -3.27 2.33 2.55
N HIS A 105 -2.09 2.01 3.06
CA HIS A 105 -0.86 2.76 2.87
C HIS A 105 0.18 1.91 2.12
N LEU A 106 0.82 2.50 1.13
CA LEU A 106 1.96 1.95 0.43
C LEU A 106 3.15 2.90 0.60
N GLY A 107 4.25 2.38 1.13
CA GLY A 107 5.50 3.12 1.30
C GLY A 107 6.71 2.37 0.76
N ARG A 108 7.57 3.05 -0.02
CA ARG A 108 8.86 2.51 -0.46
C ARG A 108 9.97 2.90 0.51
N ILE A 109 10.50 1.91 1.21
CA ILE A 109 11.54 2.08 2.24
C ILE A 109 12.90 2.33 1.57
N SER A 110 13.31 1.46 0.64
CA SER A 110 14.64 1.53 0.01
C SER A 110 14.72 0.75 -1.29
N THR A 111 15.78 0.96 -2.07
CA THR A 111 16.20 0.08 -3.16
C THR A 111 17.22 -0.92 -2.63
N ASN A 112 16.99 -2.23 -2.83
CA ASN A 112 17.90 -3.28 -2.38
C ASN A 112 17.68 -4.58 -3.17
N ALA A 113 18.75 -5.33 -3.41
CA ALA A 113 18.70 -6.60 -4.15
C ALA A 113 17.82 -7.67 -3.45
N ASP A 114 17.68 -7.63 -2.13
CA ASP A 114 16.83 -8.53 -1.33
C ASP A 114 15.40 -8.02 -1.14
N GLY A 115 14.82 -7.43 -2.20
CA GLY A 115 13.52 -6.77 -2.17
C GLY A 115 12.43 -7.58 -1.46
N TYR A 116 11.59 -6.90 -0.69
CA TYR A 116 10.48 -7.51 0.05
C TYR A 116 9.36 -6.49 0.27
N VAL A 117 8.17 -6.97 0.63
CA VAL A 117 7.12 -6.15 1.23
C VAL A 117 6.83 -6.62 2.65
N LYS A 118 6.76 -5.67 3.61
CA LYS A 118 6.24 -5.90 4.95
C LYS A 118 4.76 -5.56 4.97
N PHE A 119 3.94 -6.54 5.26
CA PHE A 119 2.52 -6.40 5.53
C PHE A 119 2.35 -6.08 7.02
N ILE A 120 1.73 -4.93 7.29
CA ILE A 120 1.59 -4.37 8.63
C ILE A 120 0.12 -4.03 8.87
N MET A 121 -0.36 -4.25 10.09
CA MET A 121 -1.68 -3.82 10.53
C MET A 121 -1.56 -2.82 11.67
N GLU A 122 -2.44 -1.83 11.69
CA GLU A 122 -2.58 -0.87 12.79
C GLU A 122 -4.07 -0.52 12.96
N GLY A 123 -4.54 -0.38 14.20
CA GLY A 123 -5.90 0.09 14.47
C GLY A 123 -7.04 -0.82 13.99
N ILE A 124 -6.80 -2.12 13.79
CA ILE A 124 -7.84 -3.09 13.42
C ILE A 124 -8.85 -3.29 14.57
N THR A 125 -8.35 -3.40 15.80
CA THR A 125 -9.16 -3.39 17.03
C THR A 125 -8.85 -2.11 17.83
N PRO A 126 -9.72 -1.71 18.80
CA PRO A 126 -9.46 -0.55 19.64
C PRO A 126 -8.11 -0.60 20.35
N GLU A 127 -7.71 -1.78 20.83
CA GLU A 127 -6.45 -2.00 21.56
C GLU A 127 -5.22 -1.86 20.64
N GLY A 128 -5.41 -2.04 19.33
CA GLY A 128 -4.37 -1.90 18.32
C GLY A 128 -4.13 -0.46 17.83
N SER A 129 -4.85 0.54 18.37
CA SER A 129 -4.66 1.93 17.98
C SER A 129 -3.22 2.41 18.26
N GLY A 130 -2.57 2.99 17.25
CA GLY A 130 -1.19 3.46 17.34
C GLY A 130 -0.13 2.36 17.44
N THR A 131 -0.54 1.08 17.39
CA THR A 131 0.36 -0.07 17.49
C THR A 131 0.48 -0.75 16.13
N TYR A 132 1.71 -0.79 15.61
CA TYR A 132 2.01 -1.37 14.29
C TYR A 132 2.50 -2.81 14.46
N ALA A 133 1.66 -3.76 14.07
CA ALA A 133 1.98 -5.18 14.09
C ALA A 133 2.46 -5.64 12.71
N VAL A 134 3.71 -6.06 12.60
CA VAL A 134 4.19 -6.75 11.40
C VAL A 134 3.57 -8.14 11.37
N ASP A 135 2.73 -8.37 10.37
CA ASP A 135 2.04 -9.63 10.17
C ASP A 135 2.91 -10.61 9.37
N LEU A 136 3.41 -10.16 8.20
CA LEU A 136 4.21 -10.99 7.31
C LEU A 136 5.22 -10.14 6.53
N GLN A 137 6.40 -10.71 6.25
CA GLN A 137 7.32 -10.19 5.26
C GLN A 137 7.39 -11.16 4.08
N VAL A 138 7.12 -10.68 2.87
CA VAL A 138 7.14 -11.50 1.65
C VAL A 138 8.33 -11.08 0.78
N PRO A 139 9.30 -11.98 0.51
CA PRO A 139 10.36 -11.75 -0.47
C PRO A 139 9.81 -11.56 -1.89
N LEU A 140 10.42 -10.65 -2.66
CA LEU A 140 10.07 -10.36 -4.05
C LEU A 140 11.11 -10.97 -4.98
N ASN A 141 10.70 -11.98 -5.74
CA ASN A 141 11.62 -12.94 -6.38
C ASN A 141 11.83 -12.68 -7.89
N GLY A 142 11.45 -11.51 -8.41
CA GLY A 142 11.72 -11.16 -9.82
C GLY A 142 10.69 -11.64 -10.85
N ASN A 143 9.77 -12.54 -10.50
CA ASN A 143 8.78 -13.09 -11.43
C ASN A 143 7.51 -12.23 -11.52
N ASN A 144 7.65 -11.01 -12.05
CA ASN A 144 6.56 -10.05 -12.22
C ASN A 144 5.74 -10.30 -13.50
N THR A 145 5.08 -11.45 -13.61
CA THR A 145 3.96 -11.57 -14.56
C THR A 145 2.67 -11.27 -13.81
N VAL A 146 2.17 -10.04 -13.93
CA VAL A 146 0.83 -9.67 -13.45
C VAL A 146 -0.16 -10.49 -14.26
N GLN A 147 -0.73 -11.54 -13.67
CA GLN A 147 -1.89 -12.22 -14.23
C GLN A 147 -3.13 -11.68 -13.54
N ASN A 148 -4.20 -11.46 -14.30
CA ASN A 148 -5.49 -11.05 -13.73
C ASN A 148 -6.06 -12.24 -12.94
N SER A 149 -5.64 -12.39 -11.68
CA SER A 149 -5.93 -13.55 -10.84
C SER A 149 -6.94 -13.25 -9.73
N TYR A 150 -7.46 -12.02 -9.64
CA TYR A 150 -8.53 -11.71 -8.70
C TYR A 150 -9.86 -12.29 -9.19
N MET A 151 -10.21 -13.47 -8.66
CA MET A 151 -11.56 -14.03 -8.70
C MET A 151 -12.26 -13.59 -7.40
N PRO A 152 -13.32 -12.77 -7.42
CA PRO A 152 -14.12 -12.54 -6.22
C PRO A 152 -14.70 -13.89 -5.76
N GLN A 153 -14.52 -14.21 -4.47
CA GLN A 153 -15.25 -15.31 -3.82
C GLN A 153 -16.68 -14.89 -3.51
#